data_AF-A0A915UMS5-F1
#
_entry.id   AF-A0A915UMS5-F1
#
_cell.length_a   1.000
_cell.length_b   1.000
_cell.length_c   1.000
_cell.angle_alpha   90.00
_cell.angle_beta   90.00
_cell.angle_gamma   90.00
#
_symmetry.space_group_name_H-M   'P 1'
#
loop_
_entity.id
_entity.type
_entity.pdbx_description
1 polymer ?
#
loop_
_entity_poly.entity_id
_entity_poly.type
_entity_poly.pdbx_seq_one_letter_code
_entity_poly.pdbx_strand_id
1 'polypeptide(L)'
;MNLDEGLTSNIFRATKNFLFSPSPHDAFAVRRLGWLAAVWGIVGLMVWFHDRRRGALVWTAILLATPITYPLWLALPPLKYLQFPWRFLTPVSLLLPGALSSLAAQRRTAAIVLFLLPHLWMPPLGFVRDPGFTAGQSWVELGEKVFRAFSGNPLVVDAVQNRPAAFSSLARNLQRFGKEILVLAPGAVAVQQWQPLRRTVVVEAEHAGVVELRLLAYPFWRARVDGKPVVVTMAEGIVAVPVPQGNHRVEVAWSGNPATPWGWALALLALAAMLAFPRSGKP
;
A
#
# COMPACT_ATOMS: atom_id res chain seq x y z
N MET A 1 -0.27 -20.54 -9.30
CA MET A 1 0.27 -19.23 -9.74
C MET A 1 1.44 -18.90 -8.82
N ASN A 2 2.66 -18.98 -9.33
CA ASN A 2 3.85 -18.62 -8.58
C ASN A 2 3.70 -17.16 -8.15
N LEU A 3 3.76 -16.85 -6.84
CA LEU A 3 3.60 -15.47 -6.33
C LEU A 3 4.58 -14.50 -7.01
N ASP A 4 5.66 -15.02 -7.58
CA ASP A 4 6.69 -14.28 -8.30
C ASP A 4 6.39 -14.05 -9.80
N GLU A 5 5.44 -14.75 -10.43
CA GLU A 5 5.16 -14.68 -11.88
C GLU A 5 3.82 -14.04 -12.24
N GLY A 6 2.99 -13.72 -11.25
CA GLY A 6 1.66 -13.20 -11.48
C GLY A 6 1.63 -11.71 -11.84
N LEU A 7 1.15 -11.39 -13.06
CA LEU A 7 0.48 -10.14 -13.46
C LEU A 7 1.25 -8.80 -13.38
N THR A 8 2.44 -8.74 -12.81
CA THR A 8 3.09 -7.45 -12.50
C THR A 8 4.44 -7.23 -13.21
N SER A 9 4.65 -7.86 -14.36
CA SER A 9 5.82 -7.62 -15.24
C SER A 9 7.19 -7.59 -14.51
N ASN A 10 7.35 -8.43 -13.48
CA ASN A 10 8.54 -8.51 -12.60
C ASN A 10 8.82 -7.26 -11.73
N ILE A 11 7.96 -6.24 -11.73
CA ILE A 11 8.14 -4.97 -11.02
C ILE A 11 8.17 -5.14 -9.50
N PHE A 12 7.41 -6.07 -8.94
CA PHE A 12 7.38 -6.32 -7.49
C PHE A 12 8.33 -7.43 -7.03
N ARG A 13 9.18 -7.95 -7.92
CA ARG A 13 10.25 -8.86 -7.50
C ARG A 13 11.28 -8.06 -6.73
N ALA A 14 11.43 -8.35 -5.44
CA ALA A 14 12.43 -7.68 -4.59
C ALA A 14 13.84 -7.74 -5.21
N THR A 15 14.19 -8.83 -5.89
CA THR A 15 15.47 -9.02 -6.61
C THR A 15 15.77 -7.98 -7.67
N LYS A 16 14.71 -7.40 -8.26
CA LYS A 16 14.81 -6.36 -9.27
C LYS A 16 14.76 -4.96 -8.65
N ASN A 17 14.64 -4.82 -7.34
CA ASN A 17 14.49 -3.53 -6.66
C ASN A 17 15.49 -3.33 -5.51
N PHE A 18 16.48 -4.21 -5.36
CA PHE A 18 17.62 -3.94 -4.50
C PHE A 18 18.45 -2.77 -5.04
N LEU A 19 19.17 -2.09 -4.15
CA LEU A 19 20.11 -1.03 -4.55
C LEU A 19 21.08 -1.53 -5.63
N PHE A 20 21.35 -0.66 -6.60
CA PHE A 20 22.16 -0.95 -7.80
C PHE A 20 21.65 -2.04 -8.75
N SER A 21 20.49 -2.66 -8.48
CA SER A 21 19.88 -3.59 -9.44
C SER A 21 19.20 -2.84 -10.61
N PRO A 22 19.11 -3.46 -11.80
CA PRO A 22 18.38 -2.89 -12.94
C PRO A 22 16.87 -2.98 -12.65
N SER A 23 16.34 -1.95 -12.00
CA SER A 23 14.93 -1.89 -11.63
C SER A 23 14.03 -1.61 -12.83
N PRO A 24 13.03 -2.47 -13.09
CA PRO A 24 12.03 -2.22 -14.12
C PRO A 24 11.07 -1.07 -13.75
N HIS A 25 11.04 -0.64 -12.48
CA HIS A 25 10.25 0.50 -12.04
C HIS A 25 10.97 1.83 -12.31
N ASP A 26 12.24 1.93 -11.89
CA ASP A 26 13.10 3.09 -12.11
C ASP A 26 14.57 2.73 -11.83
N ALA A 27 15.26 2.21 -12.85
CA ALA A 27 16.66 1.82 -12.74
C ALA A 27 17.58 2.99 -12.33
N PHE A 28 17.22 4.22 -12.70
CA PHE A 28 18.03 5.39 -12.42
C PHE A 28 17.87 5.84 -10.96
N ALA A 29 16.66 5.81 -10.39
CA ALA A 29 16.44 6.08 -8.98
C ALA A 29 17.12 5.06 -8.08
N VAL A 30 16.99 3.76 -8.36
CA VAL A 30 17.57 2.71 -7.50
C VAL A 30 19.11 2.73 -7.52
N ARG A 31 19.73 3.08 -8.65
CA ARG A 31 21.18 3.29 -8.72
C ARG A 31 21.63 4.52 -7.92
N ARG A 32 20.89 5.64 -8.00
CA ARG A 32 21.18 6.86 -7.22
C ARG A 32 21.03 6.63 -5.71
N LEU A 33 19.94 5.96 -5.31
CA LEU A 33 19.73 5.53 -3.93
C LEU A 33 20.86 4.62 -3.43
N GLY A 34 21.42 3.79 -4.31
CA GLY A 34 22.58 2.97 -3.98
C GLY A 34 23.80 3.81 -3.59
N TRP A 35 24.12 4.84 -4.37
CA TRP A 35 25.24 5.74 -4.04
C TRP A 35 24.99 6.53 -2.75
N LEU A 36 23.76 6.98 -2.53
CA LEU A 36 23.37 7.60 -1.25
C LEU A 36 23.57 6.62 -0.08
N ALA A 37 23.15 5.36 -0.24
CA ALA A 37 23.35 4.33 0.77
C ALA A 37 24.84 4.05 1.02
N ALA A 38 25.71 4.16 0.02
CA ALA A 38 27.15 4.04 0.20
C ALA A 38 27.72 5.19 1.06
N VAL A 39 27.32 6.44 0.78
CA VAL A 39 27.68 7.61 1.61
C VAL A 39 27.18 7.43 3.04
N TRP A 40 25.91 7.03 3.20
CA TRP A 40 25.31 6.75 4.49
C TRP A 40 25.95 5.57 5.21
N GLY A 41 26.46 4.57 4.50
CA GLY A 41 27.23 3.47 5.06
C GLY A 41 28.54 3.96 5.68
N ILE A 42 29.28 4.83 4.98
CA ILE A 42 30.52 5.43 5.51
C ILE A 42 30.24 6.19 6.82
N VAL A 43 29.19 7.01 6.82
CA VAL A 43 28.73 7.71 8.03
C VAL A 43 28.28 6.72 9.11
N GLY A 44 27.59 5.65 8.72
CA GLY A 44 27.18 4.55 9.58
C GLY A 44 28.34 3.84 10.27
N LEU A 45 29.53 3.75 9.65
CA LEU A 45 30.74 3.25 10.31
C LEU A 45 31.18 4.17 11.44
N MET A 46 31.15 5.49 11.21
CA MET A 46 31.49 6.45 12.26
C MET A 46 30.52 6.31 13.45
N VAL A 47 29.23 6.15 13.16
CA VAL A 47 28.22 5.85 14.19
C VAL A 47 28.52 4.52 14.88
N TRP A 48 28.86 3.47 14.14
CA TRP A 48 29.18 2.15 14.70
C TRP A 48 30.33 2.17 15.70
N PHE A 49 31.41 2.89 15.40
CA PHE A 49 32.56 2.97 16.29
C PHE A 49 32.28 3.80 17.55
N HIS A 50 31.31 4.71 17.50
CA HIS A 50 30.92 5.50 18.67
C HIS A 50 29.79 4.85 19.49
N ASP A 51 28.74 4.40 18.81
CA ASP A 51 27.58 3.71 19.36
C ASP A 51 27.27 2.48 18.48
N ARG A 52 27.83 1.34 18.90
CA ARG A 52 27.65 0.06 18.19
C ARG A 52 26.19 -0.31 17.99
N ARG A 53 25.30 0.06 18.92
CA ARG A 53 23.88 -0.30 18.82
C ARG A 53 23.20 0.48 17.69
N ARG A 54 23.42 1.80 17.63
CA ARG A 54 22.89 2.64 16.54
C ARG A 54 23.53 2.30 15.21
N GLY A 55 24.84 2.07 15.19
CA GLY A 55 25.54 1.64 13.99
C GLY A 55 25.00 0.33 13.44
N ALA A 56 24.71 -0.65 14.31
CA ALA A 56 24.11 -1.92 13.89
C ALA A 56 22.75 -1.72 13.22
N LEU A 57 21.86 -0.91 13.80
CA LEU A 57 20.56 -0.65 13.17
C LEU A 57 20.68 0.02 11.81
N VAL A 58 21.56 1.03 11.68
CA VAL A 58 21.83 1.71 10.41
C VAL A 58 22.33 0.72 9.37
N TRP A 59 23.34 -0.09 9.72
CA TRP A 59 23.93 -1.05 8.81
C TRP A 59 22.98 -2.19 8.46
N THR A 60 22.19 -2.71 9.40
CA THR A 60 21.15 -3.71 9.12
C THR A 60 20.14 -3.16 8.11
N ALA A 61 19.66 -1.93 8.29
CA ALA A 61 18.71 -1.31 7.37
C ALA A 61 19.34 -1.09 5.96
N ILE A 62 20.58 -0.63 5.88
CA ILE A 62 21.30 -0.52 4.59
C ILE A 62 21.44 -1.89 3.93
N LEU A 63 21.90 -2.92 4.66
CA LEU A 63 22.11 -4.27 4.13
C LEU A 63 20.80 -4.90 3.63
N LEU A 64 19.69 -4.70 4.33
CA LEU A 64 18.35 -5.14 3.90
C LEU A 64 17.92 -4.55 2.55
N ALA A 65 18.47 -3.40 2.16
CA ALA A 65 18.25 -2.79 0.86
C ALA A 65 19.19 -3.32 -0.25
N THR A 66 20.15 -4.19 0.07
CA THR A 66 21.13 -4.73 -0.88
C THR A 66 20.90 -6.20 -1.24
N PRO A 67 21.40 -6.68 -2.39
CA PRO A 67 21.27 -8.10 -2.78
C PRO A 67 21.91 -9.09 -1.80
N ILE A 68 22.82 -8.64 -0.93
CA ILE A 68 23.47 -9.49 0.09
C ILE A 68 22.43 -10.17 0.98
N THR A 69 21.31 -9.50 1.26
CA THR A 69 20.24 -10.07 2.10
C THR A 69 19.23 -10.90 1.31
N TYR A 70 19.43 -11.15 0.02
CA TYR A 70 18.48 -11.90 -0.79
C TYR A 70 18.01 -13.25 -0.20
N PRO A 71 18.88 -14.10 0.39
CA PRO A 71 18.44 -15.33 1.03
C PRO A 71 17.41 -15.10 2.15
N LEU A 72 17.54 -13.99 2.90
CA LEU A 72 16.60 -13.60 3.95
C LEU A 72 15.23 -13.22 3.36
N TRP A 73 15.21 -12.50 2.23
CA TRP A 73 13.99 -12.14 1.51
C TRP A 73 13.25 -13.36 0.93
N LEU A 74 13.99 -14.42 0.58
CA LEU A 74 13.39 -15.69 0.17
C LEU A 74 12.80 -16.45 1.35
N ALA A 75 13.51 -16.50 2.47
CA ALA A 75 13.14 -17.25 3.67
C ALA A 75 11.97 -16.63 4.45
N LEU A 76 11.77 -15.30 4.36
CA LEU A 76 10.75 -14.58 5.12
C LEU A 76 9.63 -14.04 4.19
N PRO A 77 8.48 -14.74 4.08
CA PRO A 77 7.35 -14.29 3.26
C PRO A 77 6.89 -12.85 3.52
N PRO A 78 6.87 -12.32 4.77
CA PRO A 78 6.48 -10.94 5.03
C PRO A 78 7.31 -9.89 4.27
N LEU A 79 8.61 -10.13 4.07
CA LEU A 79 9.47 -9.19 3.35
C LEU A 79 9.05 -9.03 1.89
N LYS A 80 8.49 -10.07 1.27
CA LYS A 80 8.01 -10.02 -0.12
C LYS A 80 6.88 -8.99 -0.31
N TYR A 81 6.08 -8.72 0.73
CA TYR A 81 5.02 -7.69 0.68
C TYR A 81 5.54 -6.26 0.78
N LEU A 82 6.78 -6.06 1.26
CA LEU A 82 7.39 -4.73 1.23
C LEU A 82 7.75 -4.30 -0.20
N GLN A 83 7.87 -5.28 -1.13
CA GLN A 83 8.07 -5.17 -2.59
C GLN A 83 9.35 -4.43 -3.05
N PHE A 84 9.85 -3.48 -2.26
CA PHE A 84 10.90 -2.54 -2.60
C PHE A 84 11.95 -2.47 -1.48
N PRO A 85 13.03 -3.27 -1.55
CA PRO A 85 14.08 -3.29 -0.53
C PRO A 85 14.70 -1.94 -0.21
N TRP A 86 14.81 -1.03 -1.19
CA TRP A 86 15.30 0.33 -0.97
C TRP A 86 14.50 1.13 0.07
N ARG A 87 13.27 0.71 0.44
CA ARG A 87 12.47 1.33 1.52
C ARG A 87 13.16 1.24 2.88
N PHE A 88 14.09 0.30 3.07
CA PHE A 88 14.89 0.27 4.30
C PHE A 88 15.86 1.46 4.41
N LEU A 89 16.01 2.30 3.38
CA LEU A 89 16.69 3.58 3.51
C LEU A 89 15.86 4.65 4.26
N THR A 90 14.53 4.48 4.35
CA THR A 90 13.67 5.38 5.13
C THR A 90 14.01 5.40 6.62
N PRO A 91 14.15 4.26 7.33
CA PRO A 91 14.61 4.31 8.72
C PRO A 91 16.05 4.85 8.83
N VAL A 92 16.92 4.63 7.84
CA VAL A 92 18.30 5.17 7.85
C VAL A 92 18.30 6.71 7.84
N SER A 93 17.41 7.33 7.06
CA SER A 93 17.28 8.79 7.01
C SER A 93 16.87 9.42 8.33
N LEU A 94 16.21 8.66 9.21
CA LEU A 94 15.82 9.08 10.55
C LEU A 94 16.89 8.75 11.60
N LEU A 95 17.50 7.57 11.52
CA LEU A 95 18.47 7.09 12.49
C LEU A 95 19.81 7.83 12.42
N LEU A 96 20.30 8.13 11.20
CA LEU A 96 21.61 8.76 11.01
C LEU A 96 21.69 10.18 11.61
N PRO A 97 20.77 11.12 11.33
CA PRO A 97 20.84 12.46 11.92
C PRO A 97 20.77 12.43 13.45
N GLY A 98 19.90 11.57 14.01
CA GLY A 98 19.81 11.35 15.46
C GLY A 98 21.14 10.86 16.05
N ALA A 99 21.76 9.85 15.43
CA ALA A 99 23.05 9.31 15.86
C ALA A 99 24.21 10.30 15.69
N LEU A 100 24.18 11.15 14.67
CA LEU A 100 25.20 12.18 14.45
C LEU A 100 25.06 13.36 15.42
N SER A 101 23.84 13.75 15.74
CA SER A 101 23.58 14.85 16.67
C SER A 101 24.12 14.60 18.08
N SER A 102 24.28 13.33 18.48
CA SER A 102 24.87 12.94 19.77
C SER A 102 26.41 12.97 19.79
N LEU A 103 27.09 13.18 18.66
CA LEU A 103 28.55 13.12 18.57
C LEU A 103 29.27 14.44 18.88
N ALA A 104 28.67 15.61 18.60
CA ALA A 104 29.14 16.96 18.97
C ALA A 104 28.26 18.05 18.32
N ALA A 105 28.22 19.27 18.89
CA ALA A 105 27.45 20.40 18.35
C ALA A 105 27.86 20.83 16.93
N GLN A 106 29.15 20.81 16.60
CA GLN A 106 29.68 21.08 15.25
C GLN A 106 29.24 20.05 14.19
N ARG A 107 28.75 18.87 14.62
CA ARG A 107 28.24 17.81 13.73
C ARG A 107 26.73 17.91 13.49
N ARG A 108 26.03 18.87 14.10
CA ARG A 108 24.61 19.18 13.80
C ARG A 108 24.43 19.67 12.36
N THR A 109 25.32 20.51 11.86
CA THR A 109 25.29 20.96 10.46
C THR A 109 25.46 19.79 9.51
N ALA A 110 26.38 18.86 9.80
CA ALA A 110 26.54 17.64 9.02
C ALA A 110 25.29 16.75 9.06
N ALA A 111 24.62 16.63 10.21
CA ALA A 111 23.37 15.89 10.35
C ALA A 111 22.22 16.53 9.55
N ILE A 112 22.10 17.85 9.57
CA ILE A 112 21.11 18.61 8.78
C ILE A 112 21.41 18.45 7.28
N VAL A 113 22.67 18.60 6.86
CA VAL A 113 23.07 18.41 5.47
C VAL A 113 22.75 16.99 5.02
N LEU A 114 23.10 15.96 5.79
CA LEU A 114 22.82 14.56 5.45
C LEU A 114 21.32 14.23 5.43
N PHE A 115 20.50 14.89 6.25
CA PHE A 115 19.05 14.77 6.23
C PHE A 115 18.44 15.46 5.00
N LEU A 116 18.97 16.62 4.61
CA LEU A 116 18.49 17.40 3.45
C LEU A 116 19.03 16.88 2.12
N LEU A 117 20.19 16.22 2.10
CA LEU A 117 20.85 15.73 0.87
C LEU A 117 19.90 14.88 -0.01
N PRO A 118 19.11 13.92 0.54
CA PRO A 118 18.09 13.20 -0.22
C PRO A 118 17.09 14.09 -0.97
N HIS A 119 16.73 15.24 -0.38
CA HIS A 119 15.73 16.17 -0.91
C HIS A 119 16.25 16.94 -2.12
N LEU A 120 17.56 17.15 -2.25
CA LEU A 120 18.17 17.72 -3.46
C LEU A 120 18.01 16.81 -4.68
N TRP A 121 17.70 15.53 -4.47
CA TRP A 121 17.48 14.55 -5.53
C TRP A 121 16.00 14.20 -5.77
N MET A 122 15.07 14.76 -5.00
CA MET A 122 13.68 14.80 -5.45
C MET A 122 13.65 15.68 -6.71
N PRO A 123 13.10 15.20 -7.83
CA PRO A 123 12.86 16.08 -8.96
C PRO A 123 12.08 17.28 -8.40
N PRO A 124 12.42 18.53 -8.79
CA PRO A 124 11.64 19.67 -8.37
C PRO A 124 10.20 19.32 -8.71
N LEU A 125 9.34 19.29 -7.67
CA LEU A 125 7.90 19.18 -7.89
C LEU A 125 7.54 20.48 -8.60
N GLY A 126 7.62 20.44 -9.92
CA GLY A 126 7.30 21.58 -10.77
C GLY A 126 5.86 21.92 -10.45
N PHE A 127 5.63 23.07 -9.84
CA PHE A 127 4.30 23.60 -9.74
C PHE A 127 3.89 24.04 -11.14
N VAL A 128 3.21 23.15 -11.86
CA VAL A 128 2.59 23.49 -13.13
C VAL A 128 1.31 24.24 -12.80
N ARG A 129 1.27 25.53 -13.15
CA ARG A 129 0.01 26.30 -13.14
C ARG A 129 -0.75 25.92 -14.40
N ASP A 130 -1.91 25.31 -14.21
CA ASP A 130 -2.86 25.11 -15.30
C ASP A 130 -3.85 26.30 -15.31
N PRO A 131 -3.88 27.11 -16.38
CA PRO A 131 -4.79 28.25 -16.48
C PRO A 131 -6.28 27.85 -16.47
N GLY A 132 -6.61 26.57 -16.66
CA GLY A 132 -7.96 26.02 -16.58
C GLY A 132 -8.45 25.71 -15.16
N PHE A 133 -7.59 25.78 -14.13
CA PHE A 133 -7.95 25.59 -12.73
C PHE A 133 -8.09 26.92 -11.99
N THR A 134 -9.24 27.13 -11.36
CA THR A 134 -9.51 28.33 -10.55
C THR A 134 -9.93 27.95 -9.13
N ALA A 135 -9.61 28.80 -8.15
CA ALA A 135 -9.90 28.54 -6.73
C ALA A 135 -11.40 28.46 -6.38
N GLY A 136 -12.28 28.84 -7.31
CA GLY A 136 -13.74 28.77 -7.14
C GLY A 136 -14.37 27.44 -7.58
N GLN A 137 -13.58 26.49 -8.10
CA GLN A 137 -14.07 25.21 -8.60
C GLN A 137 -14.16 24.17 -7.49
N SER A 138 -15.17 23.31 -7.57
CA SER A 138 -15.30 22.17 -6.65
C SER A 138 -14.23 21.10 -6.92
N TRP A 139 -13.94 20.27 -5.92
CA TRP A 139 -12.99 19.16 -6.08
C TRP A 139 -13.41 18.15 -7.15
N VAL A 140 -14.73 18.01 -7.40
CA VAL A 140 -15.28 17.11 -8.43
C VAL A 140 -14.96 17.64 -9.82
N GLU A 141 -15.23 18.92 -10.08
CA GLU A 141 -14.93 19.58 -11.36
C GLU A 141 -13.43 19.58 -11.65
N LEU A 142 -12.61 19.86 -10.62
CA LEU A 142 -11.16 19.82 -10.73
C LEU A 142 -10.69 18.41 -11.07
N GLY A 143 -11.22 17.40 -10.35
CA GLY A 143 -10.89 16.00 -10.55
C GLY A 143 -11.25 15.49 -11.95
N GLU A 144 -12.39 15.91 -12.51
CA GLU A 144 -12.80 15.56 -13.87
C GLU A 144 -11.88 16.18 -14.92
N LYS A 145 -11.57 17.47 -14.80
CA LYS A 145 -10.67 18.16 -15.73
C LYS A 145 -9.27 17.54 -15.72
N VAL A 146 -8.74 17.29 -14.52
CA VAL A 146 -7.49 16.57 -14.31
C VAL A 146 -7.56 15.19 -14.98
N PHE A 147 -8.64 14.43 -14.75
CA PHE A 147 -8.84 13.12 -15.37
C PHE A 147 -8.83 13.19 -16.89
N ARG A 148 -9.52 14.18 -17.49
CA ARG A 148 -9.55 14.36 -18.95
C ARG A 148 -8.19 14.78 -19.51
N ALA A 149 -7.51 15.74 -18.88
CA ALA A 149 -6.22 16.26 -19.32
C ALA A 149 -5.13 15.18 -19.34
N PHE A 150 -5.11 14.31 -18.33
CA PHE A 150 -4.13 13.22 -18.21
C PHE A 150 -4.66 11.87 -18.74
N SER A 151 -5.88 11.82 -19.31
CA SER A 151 -6.57 10.58 -19.67
C SER A 151 -6.64 9.55 -18.53
N GLY A 152 -6.70 10.05 -17.29
CA GLY A 152 -6.58 9.32 -16.04
C GLY A 152 -6.36 10.29 -14.88
N ASN A 153 -6.58 9.86 -13.63
CA ASN A 153 -6.21 10.69 -12.48
C ASN A 153 -4.67 10.64 -12.32
N PRO A 154 -3.93 11.74 -12.45
CA PRO A 154 -2.47 11.75 -12.39
C PRO A 154 -1.92 11.41 -10.98
N LEU A 155 -2.75 11.51 -9.94
CA LEU A 155 -2.42 11.04 -8.59
C LEU A 155 -2.75 9.56 -8.38
N VAL A 156 -3.59 8.99 -9.24
CA VAL A 156 -3.84 7.55 -9.33
C VAL A 156 -3.25 7.10 -10.64
N VAL A 157 -1.91 6.92 -10.66
CA VAL A 157 -1.27 6.16 -11.73
C VAL A 157 -2.00 4.82 -11.77
N ASP A 158 -2.91 4.67 -12.75
CA ASP A 158 -3.69 3.46 -12.95
C ASP A 158 -2.77 2.42 -13.56
N ALA A 159 -1.83 2.00 -12.72
CA ALA A 159 -0.93 0.92 -12.93
C ALA A 159 -1.80 -0.33 -13.00
N VAL A 160 -1.91 -0.91 -14.20
CA VAL A 160 -2.64 -2.16 -14.43
C VAL A 160 -2.23 -3.22 -13.40
N GLN A 161 -0.97 -3.21 -12.98
CA GLN A 161 -0.44 -4.10 -11.94
C GLN A 161 -1.01 -3.89 -10.51
N ASN A 162 -1.60 -2.73 -10.20
CA ASN A 162 -2.22 -2.42 -8.91
C ASN A 162 -3.73 -2.69 -8.90
N ARG A 163 -4.31 -3.03 -10.06
CA ARG A 163 -5.73 -3.33 -10.16
C ARG A 163 -6.01 -4.69 -9.50
N PRO A 164 -7.03 -4.80 -8.63
CA PRO A 164 -7.47 -6.11 -8.15
C PRO A 164 -7.94 -6.95 -9.35
N ALA A 165 -7.84 -8.28 -9.25
CA ALA A 165 -8.26 -9.17 -10.34
C ALA A 165 -9.72 -8.90 -10.81
N ALA A 166 -10.59 -8.51 -9.87
CA ALA A 166 -11.96 -8.09 -10.11
C ALA A 166 -12.14 -6.88 -11.06
N PHE A 167 -11.11 -6.07 -11.23
CA PHE A 167 -11.16 -4.85 -12.04
C PHE A 167 -11.31 -5.14 -13.54
N SER A 168 -10.89 -6.33 -14.02
CA SER A 168 -11.02 -6.73 -15.43
C SER A 168 -12.48 -6.75 -15.90
N SER A 169 -13.42 -7.01 -15.01
CA SER A 169 -14.86 -7.01 -15.27
C SER A 169 -15.55 -5.69 -14.91
N LEU A 170 -14.81 -4.68 -14.42
CA LEU A 170 -15.40 -3.44 -13.90
C LEU A 170 -16.28 -2.73 -14.94
N ALA A 171 -15.82 -2.57 -16.18
CA ALA A 171 -16.58 -1.88 -17.22
C ALA A 171 -17.91 -2.58 -17.53
N ARG A 172 -17.87 -3.92 -17.67
CA ARG A 172 -19.07 -4.75 -17.87
C ARG A 172 -20.05 -4.59 -16.70
N ASN A 173 -19.54 -4.68 -15.47
CA ASN A 173 -20.37 -4.56 -14.28
C ASN A 173 -20.97 -3.15 -14.14
N LEU A 174 -20.23 -2.09 -14.46
CA LEU A 174 -20.76 -0.73 -14.46
C LEU A 174 -21.89 -0.53 -15.47
N GLN A 175 -21.84 -1.23 -16.62
CA GLN A 175 -22.96 -1.24 -17.57
C GLN A 175 -24.14 -2.04 -17.02
N ARG A 176 -23.90 -3.23 -16.46
CA ARG A 176 -24.95 -4.10 -15.87
C ARG A 176 -25.71 -3.42 -14.72
N PHE A 177 -25.00 -2.74 -13.82
CA PHE A 177 -25.60 -1.99 -12.71
C PHE A 177 -26.04 -0.57 -13.09
N GLY A 178 -25.59 -0.02 -14.21
CA GLY A 178 -25.82 1.39 -14.53
C GLY A 178 -25.34 2.35 -13.43
N LYS A 179 -25.90 3.56 -13.39
CA LYS A 179 -25.47 4.61 -12.44
C LYS A 179 -26.03 4.40 -11.04
N GLU A 180 -27.27 3.95 -10.91
CA GLU A 180 -28.02 3.98 -9.64
C GLU A 180 -28.28 2.60 -9.03
N ILE A 181 -28.11 1.51 -9.77
CA ILE A 181 -28.39 0.17 -9.25
C ILE A 181 -27.21 -0.27 -8.38
N LEU A 182 -27.53 -0.67 -7.15
CA LEU A 182 -26.55 -1.17 -6.18
C LEU A 182 -26.60 -2.69 -6.03
N VAL A 183 -27.73 -3.31 -6.37
CA VAL A 183 -27.98 -4.74 -6.17
C VAL A 183 -28.82 -5.27 -7.34
N LEU A 184 -28.43 -6.43 -7.86
CA LEU A 184 -29.24 -7.22 -8.79
C LEU A 184 -29.64 -8.51 -8.05
N ALA A 185 -30.91 -8.89 -8.14
CA ALA A 185 -31.48 -10.01 -7.39
C ALA A 185 -32.51 -10.77 -8.25
N PRO A 186 -32.81 -12.05 -7.94
CA PRO A 186 -33.82 -12.85 -8.65
C PRO A 186 -35.27 -12.48 -8.24
N GLY A 187 -35.55 -11.18 -8.08
CA GLY A 187 -36.82 -10.64 -7.59
C GLY A 187 -36.64 -9.23 -7.02
N ALA A 188 -37.58 -8.79 -6.17
CA ALA A 188 -37.54 -7.45 -5.60
C ALA A 188 -36.44 -7.30 -4.53
N VAL A 189 -35.80 -6.13 -4.48
CA VAL A 189 -34.74 -5.84 -3.51
C VAL A 189 -34.93 -4.47 -2.89
N ALA A 190 -34.80 -4.41 -1.56
CA ALA A 190 -34.76 -3.18 -0.78
C ALA A 190 -33.41 -3.05 -0.08
N VAL A 191 -32.69 -1.96 -0.35
CA VAL A 191 -31.44 -1.66 0.33
C VAL A 191 -31.74 -1.09 1.72
N GLN A 192 -31.46 -1.87 2.77
CA GLN A 192 -31.65 -1.42 4.15
C GLN A 192 -30.48 -0.56 4.64
N GLN A 193 -29.25 -0.93 4.27
CA GLN A 193 -28.04 -0.23 4.67
C GLN A 193 -26.95 -0.38 3.62
N TRP A 194 -26.30 0.73 3.26
CA TRP A 194 -25.17 0.73 2.33
C TRP A 194 -23.98 1.52 2.90
N GLN A 195 -23.13 0.86 3.68
CA GLN A 195 -21.92 1.45 4.27
C GLN A 195 -20.64 0.84 3.68
N PRO A 196 -19.49 1.54 3.69
CA PRO A 196 -18.23 1.09 3.08
C PRO A 196 -17.73 -0.30 3.47
N LEU A 197 -18.05 -0.83 4.66
CA LEU A 197 -17.63 -2.15 5.12
C LEU A 197 -18.79 -3.11 5.43
N ARG A 198 -20.04 -2.66 5.30
CA ARG A 198 -21.25 -3.45 5.63
C ARG A 198 -22.42 -3.04 4.72
N ARG A 199 -23.03 -4.02 4.06
CA ARG A 199 -24.24 -3.86 3.25
C ARG A 199 -25.30 -4.81 3.77
N THR A 200 -26.51 -4.31 3.86
CA THR A 200 -27.67 -5.10 4.26
C THR A 200 -28.79 -4.82 3.29
N VAL A 201 -29.34 -5.87 2.70
CA VAL A 201 -30.42 -5.80 1.71
C VAL A 201 -31.48 -6.84 2.07
N VAL A 202 -32.73 -6.52 1.82
CA VAL A 202 -33.86 -7.45 1.91
C VAL A 202 -34.24 -7.82 0.49
N VAL A 203 -34.36 -9.11 0.21
CA VAL A 203 -34.64 -9.64 -1.12
C VAL A 203 -35.86 -10.53 -1.02
N GLU A 204 -36.83 -10.28 -1.89
CA GLU A 204 -37.96 -11.17 -2.17
C GLU A 204 -37.61 -11.93 -3.46
N ALA A 205 -37.02 -13.11 -3.30
CA ALA A 205 -36.54 -13.93 -4.40
C ALA A 205 -37.69 -14.78 -4.96
N GLU A 206 -38.05 -14.56 -6.22
CA GLU A 206 -39.12 -15.29 -6.90
C GLU A 206 -38.75 -16.77 -7.12
N HIS A 207 -37.46 -17.05 -7.29
CA HIS A 207 -36.86 -18.38 -7.36
C HIS A 207 -35.48 -18.37 -6.69
N ALA A 208 -34.94 -19.56 -6.41
CA ALA A 208 -33.57 -19.67 -5.92
C ALA A 208 -32.60 -19.04 -6.94
N GLY A 209 -31.66 -18.24 -6.45
CA GLY A 209 -30.78 -17.45 -7.33
C GLY A 209 -29.64 -16.78 -6.57
N VAL A 210 -29.11 -15.71 -7.16
CA VAL A 210 -27.93 -15.01 -6.64
C VAL A 210 -28.23 -13.52 -6.51
N VAL A 211 -27.91 -12.97 -5.35
CA VAL A 211 -27.91 -11.53 -5.09
C VAL A 211 -26.51 -11.01 -5.39
N GLU A 212 -26.40 -10.22 -6.44
CA GLU A 212 -25.15 -9.60 -6.88
C GLU A 212 -25.09 -8.15 -6.39
N LEU A 213 -24.04 -7.81 -5.65
CA LEU A 213 -23.85 -6.46 -5.15
C LEU A 213 -22.89 -5.71 -6.07
N ARG A 214 -23.14 -4.43 -6.30
CA ARG A 214 -22.19 -3.50 -6.95
C ARG A 214 -21.00 -3.21 -6.02
N LEU A 215 -20.24 -4.26 -5.75
CA LEU A 215 -19.17 -4.33 -4.78
C LEU A 215 -18.09 -5.24 -5.36
N LEU A 216 -16.91 -4.69 -5.59
CA LEU A 216 -15.78 -5.45 -6.13
C LEU A 216 -15.45 -6.64 -5.21
N ALA A 217 -15.28 -7.79 -5.85
CA ALA A 217 -14.82 -8.99 -5.21
C ALA A 217 -13.40 -8.77 -4.66
N TYR A 218 -13.26 -8.84 -3.35
CA TYR A 218 -12.00 -8.66 -2.63
C TYR A 218 -11.92 -9.66 -1.46
N PRO A 219 -10.72 -10.09 -1.02
CA PRO A 219 -10.60 -11.00 0.10
C PRO A 219 -11.32 -10.50 1.37
N PHE A 220 -11.81 -11.46 2.15
CA PHE A 220 -12.40 -11.27 3.49
C PHE A 220 -13.79 -10.62 3.54
N TRP A 221 -14.50 -10.53 2.42
CA TRP A 221 -15.96 -10.39 2.46
C TRP A 221 -16.59 -11.66 3.03
N ARG A 222 -17.55 -11.49 3.94
CA ARG A 222 -18.40 -12.57 4.45
C ARG A 222 -19.86 -12.21 4.22
N ALA A 223 -20.65 -13.20 3.82
CA ALA A 223 -22.08 -13.06 3.67
C ALA A 223 -22.84 -13.87 4.71
N ARG A 224 -24.01 -13.36 5.09
CA ARG A 224 -25.01 -14.10 5.85
C ARG A 224 -26.36 -13.94 5.17
N VAL A 225 -27.14 -15.01 5.15
CA VAL A 225 -28.54 -15.01 4.72
C VAL A 225 -29.36 -15.43 5.95
N ASP A 226 -30.23 -14.54 6.41
CA ASP A 226 -31.02 -14.71 7.64
C ASP A 226 -30.16 -15.08 8.86
N GLY A 227 -29.00 -14.44 8.97
CA GLY A 227 -28.04 -14.66 10.06
C GLY A 227 -27.15 -15.90 9.90
N LYS A 228 -27.45 -16.80 8.97
CA LYS A 228 -26.63 -18.00 8.70
C LYS A 228 -25.49 -17.66 7.73
N PRO A 229 -24.23 -18.07 8.01
CA PRO A 229 -23.11 -17.80 7.12
C PRO A 229 -23.28 -18.52 5.78
N VAL A 230 -23.04 -17.81 4.69
CA VAL A 230 -23.08 -18.33 3.33
C VAL A 230 -21.74 -18.03 2.64
N VAL A 231 -21.27 -18.95 1.81
CA VAL A 231 -20.05 -18.77 1.03
C VAL A 231 -20.31 -17.64 0.03
N VAL A 232 -19.49 -16.60 0.12
CA VAL A 232 -19.48 -15.52 -0.88
C VAL A 232 -18.90 -16.09 -2.16
N THR A 233 -19.69 -16.05 -3.23
CA THR A 233 -19.22 -16.39 -4.57
C THR A 233 -18.66 -15.13 -5.21
N MET A 234 -17.63 -15.28 -6.04
CA MET A 234 -17.11 -14.20 -6.87
C MET A 234 -17.58 -14.44 -8.30
N ALA A 235 -18.70 -13.83 -8.67
CA ALA A 235 -19.21 -13.87 -10.05
C ALA A 235 -18.69 -12.65 -10.78
N GLU A 236 -18.00 -12.83 -11.91
CA GLU A 236 -17.51 -11.72 -12.74
C GLU A 236 -16.82 -10.57 -11.97
N GLY A 237 -16.05 -10.87 -10.91
CA GLY A 237 -15.33 -9.85 -10.16
C GLY A 237 -16.18 -9.01 -9.19
N ILE A 238 -17.41 -9.40 -8.89
CA ILE A 238 -18.24 -8.78 -7.85
C ILE A 238 -18.64 -9.78 -6.76
N VAL A 239 -19.07 -9.24 -5.62
CA VAL A 239 -19.61 -10.03 -4.52
C VAL A 239 -21.00 -10.56 -4.90
N ALA A 240 -21.14 -11.88 -4.91
CA ALA A 240 -22.36 -12.59 -5.22
C ALA A 240 -22.74 -13.51 -4.06
N VAL A 241 -24.01 -13.49 -3.64
CA VAL A 241 -24.52 -14.28 -2.51
C VAL A 241 -25.68 -15.15 -2.97
N PRO A 242 -25.57 -16.49 -2.92
CA PRO A 242 -26.69 -17.36 -3.25
C PRO A 242 -27.79 -17.22 -2.19
N VAL A 243 -29.03 -17.13 -2.65
CA VAL A 243 -30.23 -17.03 -1.81
C VAL A 243 -31.28 -18.06 -2.26
N PRO A 244 -32.00 -18.70 -1.32
CA PRO A 244 -33.16 -19.52 -1.67
C PRO A 244 -34.31 -18.66 -2.19
N GLN A 245 -35.36 -19.33 -2.68
CA GLN A 245 -36.63 -18.70 -2.98
C GLN A 245 -37.28 -18.19 -1.69
N GLY A 246 -37.87 -17.00 -1.74
CA GLY A 246 -38.61 -16.38 -0.64
C GLY A 246 -37.96 -15.09 -0.13
N ASN A 247 -38.40 -14.66 1.05
CA ASN A 247 -37.98 -13.41 1.68
C ASN A 247 -36.76 -13.62 2.56
N HIS A 248 -35.66 -12.96 2.19
CA HIS A 248 -34.37 -13.15 2.85
C HIS A 248 -33.68 -11.82 3.14
N ARG A 249 -33.05 -11.75 4.32
CA ARG A 249 -32.16 -10.65 4.69
C ARG A 249 -30.72 -11.06 4.41
N VAL A 250 -30.10 -10.40 3.43
CA VAL A 250 -28.71 -10.64 3.02
C VAL A 250 -27.82 -9.57 3.64
N GLU A 251 -26.86 -10.02 4.45
CA GLU A 251 -25.82 -9.17 5.02
C GLU A 251 -24.46 -9.50 4.40
N VAL A 252 -23.75 -8.49 3.93
CA VAL A 252 -22.37 -8.61 3.44
C VAL A 252 -21.48 -7.68 4.24
N ALA A 253 -20.46 -8.21 4.92
CA ALA A 253 -19.55 -7.43 5.73
C ALA A 253 -18.09 -7.82 5.50
N TRP A 254 -17.19 -6.84 5.51
CA TRP A 254 -15.76 -7.09 5.42
C TRP A 254 -15.21 -7.41 6.81
N SER A 255 -14.52 -8.54 6.95
CA SER A 255 -14.15 -9.06 8.27
C SER A 255 -12.78 -8.63 8.78
N GLY A 256 -12.06 -7.74 8.08
CA GLY A 256 -10.66 -7.48 8.41
C GLY A 256 -9.71 -8.45 7.72
N ASN A 257 -8.49 -8.00 7.45
CA ASN A 257 -7.39 -8.88 7.10
C ASN A 257 -6.90 -9.58 8.40
N PRO A 258 -6.87 -10.93 8.47
CA PRO A 258 -6.38 -11.66 9.63
C PRO A 258 -4.92 -11.33 10.00
N ALA A 259 -4.14 -10.79 9.07
CA ALA A 259 -2.75 -10.38 9.31
C ALA A 259 -2.62 -9.01 10.03
N THR A 260 -3.70 -8.21 10.10
CA THR A 260 -3.66 -6.86 10.69
C THR A 260 -3.12 -6.83 12.13
N PRO A 261 -3.48 -7.74 13.05
CA PRO A 261 -2.94 -7.74 14.42
C PRO A 261 -1.41 -7.89 14.47
N TRP A 262 -0.81 -8.65 13.56
CA TRP A 262 0.64 -8.80 13.48
C TRP A 262 1.33 -7.50 13.04
N GLY A 263 0.70 -6.77 12.13
CA GLY A 263 1.16 -5.43 11.75
C GLY A 263 1.17 -4.47 12.94
N TRP A 264 0.09 -4.47 13.73
CA TRP A 264 0.02 -3.68 14.96
C TRP A 264 1.08 -4.09 15.98
N ALA A 265 1.24 -5.40 16.22
CA ALA A 265 2.25 -5.91 17.14
C ALA A 265 3.66 -5.48 16.72
N LEU A 266 4.00 -5.60 15.43
CA LEU A 266 5.29 -5.17 14.91
C LEU A 266 5.50 -3.65 15.05
N ALA A 267 4.47 -2.84 14.75
CA ALA A 267 4.53 -1.39 14.89
C ALA A 267 4.74 -0.97 16.35
N LEU A 268 4.03 -1.60 17.29
CA LEU A 268 4.18 -1.35 18.72
C LEU A 268 5.55 -1.78 19.24
N LEU A 269 6.07 -2.92 18.79
CA LEU A 269 7.44 -3.37 19.13
C LEU A 269 8.49 -2.40 18.59
N ALA A 270 8.33 -1.93 17.36
CA ALA A 270 9.23 -0.93 16.76
C ALA A 270 9.16 0.40 17.54
N LEU A 271 7.97 0.88 17.89
CA LEU A 271 7.79 2.08 18.69
C LEU A 271 8.39 1.91 20.10
N ALA A 272 8.13 0.79 20.76
CA ALA A 272 8.70 0.48 22.07
C ALA A 272 10.23 0.44 22.01
N ALA A 273 10.80 -0.17 20.97
CA ALA A 273 12.25 -0.13 20.74
C ALA A 273 12.73 1.31 20.59
N MET A 274 12.07 2.14 19.78
CA MET A 274 12.39 3.57 19.58
C MET A 274 12.26 4.41 20.86
N LEU A 275 11.32 4.11 21.75
CA LEU A 275 11.12 4.85 23.00
C LEU A 275 12.05 4.37 24.12
N ALA A 276 12.34 3.07 24.17
CA ALA A 276 13.30 2.47 25.08
C ALA A 276 14.75 2.80 24.69
N PHE A 277 14.97 3.43 23.53
CA PHE A 277 16.28 3.94 23.14
C PHE A 277 16.75 4.98 24.17
N PRO A 278 17.85 4.71 24.90
CA PRO A 278 18.38 5.67 25.86
C PRO A 278 18.76 6.95 25.11
N ARG A 279 18.26 8.10 25.60
CA ARG A 279 18.87 9.38 25.26
C ARG A 279 20.32 9.27 25.71
N SER A 280 21.23 9.15 24.75
CA SER A 280 22.66 9.19 24.99
C SER A 280 23.03 10.60 25.44
N GLY A 281 22.75 10.89 26.70
CA GLY A 281 23.32 11.98 27.46
C GLY A 281 23.89 11.35 28.71
N LYS A 282 25.20 11.12 28.72
CA LYS A 282 25.89 11.37 29.98
C LYS A 282 25.89 12.89 30.16
N PRO A 283 25.65 13.40 31.39
CA PRO A 283 25.81 14.82 31.69
C PRO A 283 27.21 15.30 31.31
#